data_AF-A0A0C9WG88-F1
#
_entry.id   AF-A0A0C9WG88-F1
#
_cell.length_a   1.000
_cell.length_b   1.000
_cell.length_c   1.000
_cell.angle_alpha   90.00
_cell.angle_beta   90.00
_cell.angle_gamma   90.00
#
_symmetry.space_group_name_H-M   'P 1'
#
loop_
_entity.id
_entity.type
_entity.pdbx_description
1 polymer ?
#
loop_
_entity_poly.entity_id
_entity_poly.type
_entity_poly.pdbx_seq_one_letter_code
_entity_poly.pdbx_strand_id
1 'polypeptide(L)'
;MRPGGLFTSALLSLCFLSQVIAAPAHASPAHASPAHTSPAHTTSAHTSAHTTSAHTTSTHTTSTHTTSTVAPVPSAATLSCSCPSNSYVSTDITGAINKAVSRGLQTGRSYPHQFNNREGFKFSSCSGKLAEYPIFGGSVYSGSGSPGGDRVIYEQGSNTFCGCIAHPAASSGSFVQCT
;
A
#
# COMPACT_ATOMS: atom_id res chain seq x y z
N MET A 1 7.97 40.85 -66.88
CA MET A 1 8.11 42.21 -66.32
C MET A 1 6.73 42.86 -66.25
N ARG A 2 6.22 43.10 -65.01
CA ARG A 2 5.12 43.97 -64.51
C ARG A 2 3.72 44.00 -65.19
N PRO A 3 2.64 44.43 -64.51
CA PRO A 3 2.41 44.69 -63.06
C PRO A 3 1.19 43.85 -62.54
N GLY A 4 0.76 43.79 -61.27
CA GLY A 4 0.91 44.63 -60.10
C GLY A 4 -0.45 45.22 -59.67
N GLY A 5 -0.98 44.77 -58.53
CA GLY A 5 -2.05 45.44 -57.74
C GLY A 5 -3.39 44.67 -57.65
N LEU A 6 -4.19 44.74 -56.59
CA LEU A 6 -4.07 45.27 -55.23
C LEU A 6 -5.42 44.95 -54.51
N PHE A 7 -5.38 44.62 -53.22
CA PHE A 7 -6.45 44.65 -52.18
C PHE A 7 -7.88 44.15 -52.49
N THR A 8 -8.42 43.28 -51.62
CA THR A 8 -9.41 43.68 -50.58
C THR A 8 -9.75 42.51 -49.65
N SER A 9 -9.72 42.80 -48.35
CA SER A 9 -10.22 41.98 -47.24
C SER A 9 -11.70 41.65 -47.35
N ALA A 10 -12.08 40.44 -46.93
CA ALA A 10 -13.39 40.20 -46.30
C ALA A 10 -13.28 39.05 -45.29
N LEU A 11 -13.29 39.41 -44.01
CA LEU A 11 -13.67 38.54 -42.91
C LEU A 11 -15.17 38.22 -43.03
N LEU A 12 -15.55 36.95 -43.03
CA LEU A 12 -16.88 36.48 -42.63
C LEU A 12 -16.71 35.01 -42.20
N SER A 13 -16.49 34.72 -40.92
CA SER A 13 -17.48 34.74 -39.83
C SER A 13 -18.55 33.65 -40.01
N LEU A 14 -18.51 32.67 -39.10
CA LEU A 14 -19.65 31.89 -38.60
C LEU A 14 -20.27 30.92 -39.62
N CYS A 15 -20.73 29.72 -39.31
CA CYS A 15 -20.75 28.86 -38.14
C CYS A 15 -21.59 27.65 -38.58
N PHE A 16 -21.39 26.48 -37.98
CA PHE A 16 -22.36 25.39 -37.88
C PHE A 16 -23.00 24.85 -39.18
N LEU A 17 -22.51 23.69 -39.63
CA LEU A 17 -23.44 22.63 -40.01
C LEU A 17 -22.96 21.32 -39.40
N SER A 18 -23.62 20.98 -38.29
CA SER A 18 -23.48 19.77 -37.50
C SER A 18 -23.51 18.52 -38.36
N GLN A 19 -22.39 17.78 -38.40
CA GLN A 19 -22.44 16.36 -38.72
C GLN A 19 -22.89 15.61 -37.46
N VAL A 20 -24.20 15.39 -37.33
CA VAL A 20 -24.75 14.44 -36.35
C VAL A 20 -24.55 13.05 -36.93
N ILE A 21 -23.37 12.47 -36.71
CA ILE A 21 -23.14 11.04 -36.94
C ILE A 21 -23.73 10.34 -35.71
N ALA A 22 -24.90 9.72 -35.90
CA ALA A 22 -25.57 8.91 -34.89
C ALA A 22 -24.65 7.76 -34.45
N ALA A 23 -24.19 7.80 -33.21
CA ALA A 23 -23.50 6.68 -32.57
C ALA A 23 -24.51 5.55 -32.27
N PRO A 24 -24.13 4.27 -32.42
CA PRO A 24 -24.96 3.16 -31.99
C PRO A 24 -25.07 3.17 -30.46
N ALA A 25 -26.31 3.15 -29.95
CA ALA A 25 -26.57 2.93 -28.54
C ALA A 25 -26.09 1.52 -28.15
N HIS A 26 -24.89 1.42 -27.57
CA HIS A 26 -24.50 0.23 -26.83
C HIS A 26 -25.19 0.28 -25.46
N ALA A 27 -26.18 -0.60 -25.28
CA ALA A 27 -26.83 -0.84 -24.01
C ALA A 27 -25.82 -1.42 -23.01
N SER A 28 -25.62 -0.72 -21.90
CA SER A 28 -24.90 -1.24 -20.74
C SER A 28 -25.62 -2.46 -20.16
N PRO A 29 -24.95 -3.60 -19.93
CA PRO A 29 -25.45 -4.62 -19.03
C PRO A 29 -25.37 -4.06 -17.61
N ALA A 30 -26.53 -3.85 -16.97
CA ALA A 30 -26.59 -3.69 -15.53
C ALA A 30 -26.13 -5.00 -14.89
N HIS A 31 -24.90 -5.02 -14.35
CA HIS A 31 -24.48 -6.11 -13.48
C HIS A 31 -25.21 -5.96 -12.14
N ALA A 32 -26.19 -6.84 -11.94
CA ALA A 32 -26.84 -7.04 -10.65
C ALA A 32 -25.82 -7.63 -9.65
N SER A 33 -25.64 -6.96 -8.52
CA SER A 33 -24.90 -7.47 -7.36
C SER A 33 -25.54 -8.75 -6.84
N PRO A 34 -24.79 -9.85 -6.64
CA PRO A 34 -25.24 -10.95 -5.82
C PRO A 34 -25.17 -10.55 -4.35
N ALA A 35 -26.33 -10.39 -3.72
CA ALA A 35 -26.45 -10.43 -2.28
C ALA A 35 -25.97 -11.81 -1.79
N HIS A 36 -24.88 -11.84 -1.04
CA HIS A 36 -24.52 -13.03 -0.27
C HIS A 36 -25.28 -12.98 1.05
N THR A 37 -26.28 -13.83 1.14
CA THR A 37 -27.00 -14.19 2.35
C THR A 37 -26.10 -15.03 3.24
N SER A 38 -25.93 -14.60 4.50
CA SER A 38 -25.34 -15.41 5.56
C SER A 38 -26.08 -16.74 5.71
N PRO A 39 -25.38 -17.88 5.77
CA PRO A 39 -25.98 -19.12 6.24
C PRO A 39 -26.08 -19.08 7.77
N ALA A 40 -27.32 -19.04 8.27
CA ALA A 40 -27.64 -19.50 9.62
C ALA A 40 -27.68 -21.04 9.62
N HIS A 41 -26.98 -21.67 10.56
CA HIS A 41 -27.22 -23.00 11.15
C HIS A 41 -26.10 -23.22 12.20
N THR A 42 -26.27 -23.82 13.36
CA THR A 42 -27.40 -24.40 14.08
C THR A 42 -26.89 -24.52 15.52
N THR A 43 -27.56 -23.86 16.47
CA THR A 43 -27.41 -24.14 17.90
C THR A 43 -27.95 -25.55 18.16
N SER A 44 -27.10 -26.47 18.57
CA SER A 44 -27.51 -27.79 19.07
C SER A 44 -27.00 -28.00 20.49
N ALA A 45 -27.98 -28.10 21.37
CA ALA A 45 -28.01 -28.44 22.79
C ALA A 45 -26.82 -29.19 23.41
N HIS A 46 -26.47 -28.76 24.62
CA HIS A 46 -26.36 -29.69 25.74
C HIS A 46 -27.21 -29.18 26.91
N THR A 47 -27.72 -30.16 27.65
CA THR A 47 -29.00 -30.19 28.33
C THR A 47 -28.95 -29.55 29.72
N SER A 48 -30.08 -28.96 30.10
CA SER A 48 -30.38 -28.40 31.41
C SER A 48 -30.35 -29.45 32.52
N ALA A 49 -29.74 -29.11 33.65
CA ALA A 49 -30.19 -29.53 34.97
C ALA A 49 -29.92 -28.42 35.98
N HIS A 50 -30.99 -27.79 36.44
CA HIS A 50 -31.04 -26.93 37.63
C HIS A 50 -30.64 -27.73 38.88
N THR A 51 -29.88 -27.12 39.80
CA THR A 51 -30.22 -27.15 41.24
C THR A 51 -29.68 -25.90 41.94
N THR A 52 -30.55 -25.40 42.80
CA THR A 52 -30.53 -24.19 43.63
C THR A 52 -29.37 -24.08 44.62
N SER A 53 -28.95 -22.82 44.84
CA SER A 53 -28.68 -22.17 46.14
C SER A 53 -27.96 -22.98 47.23
N ALA A 54 -26.73 -22.59 47.55
CA ALA A 54 -26.33 -22.20 48.91
C ALA A 54 -24.87 -21.70 49.00
N HIS A 55 -24.71 -20.55 49.64
CA HIS A 55 -23.75 -20.27 50.71
C HIS A 55 -22.25 -20.62 50.55
N THR A 56 -21.43 -19.57 50.65
CA THR A 56 -20.08 -19.48 51.24
C THR A 56 -19.07 -20.60 50.98
N THR A 57 -17.92 -20.24 50.40
CA THR A 57 -16.66 -20.09 51.15
C THR A 57 -15.59 -19.61 50.17
N SER A 58 -14.96 -18.48 50.48
CA SER A 58 -13.72 -18.04 49.85
C SER A 58 -12.64 -19.05 50.21
N THR A 59 -12.39 -20.03 49.35
CA THR A 59 -11.19 -20.84 49.43
C THR A 59 -10.09 -20.08 48.70
N HIS A 60 -9.23 -19.43 49.49
CA HIS A 60 -7.93 -18.95 49.03
C HIS A 60 -7.19 -20.13 48.41
N THR A 61 -7.29 -20.26 47.09
CA THR A 61 -6.46 -21.18 46.33
C THR A 61 -5.13 -20.47 46.21
N THR A 62 -4.19 -20.84 47.08
CA THR A 62 -2.79 -20.43 46.99
C THR A 62 -2.29 -20.81 45.60
N SER A 63 -2.29 -19.84 44.69
CA SER A 63 -1.64 -19.96 43.40
C SER A 63 -0.16 -20.08 43.71
N THR A 64 0.37 -21.29 43.57
CA THR A 64 1.81 -21.49 43.47
C THR A 64 2.26 -20.70 42.26
N HIS A 65 2.84 -19.53 42.52
CA HIS A 65 3.53 -18.72 41.53
C HIS A 65 4.73 -19.55 41.07
N THR A 66 4.47 -20.43 40.11
CA THR A 66 5.52 -21.01 39.29
C THR A 66 6.04 -19.83 38.51
N THR A 67 7.12 -19.25 39.02
CA THR A 67 7.92 -18.25 38.33
C THR A 67 8.50 -18.94 37.10
N SER A 68 7.67 -19.06 36.07
CA SER A 68 8.11 -19.38 34.74
C SER A 68 8.90 -18.16 34.31
N THR A 69 10.23 -18.28 34.36
CA THR A 69 11.10 -17.35 33.65
C THR A 69 10.77 -17.50 32.18
N VAL A 70 9.75 -16.74 31.74
CA VAL A 70 9.50 -16.48 30.33
C VAL A 70 10.79 -15.82 29.86
N ALA A 71 11.60 -16.59 29.15
CA ALA A 71 12.71 -16.04 28.38
C ALA A 71 12.15 -14.87 27.59
N PRO A 72 12.87 -13.72 27.49
CA PRO A 72 12.39 -12.63 26.67
C PRO A 72 12.07 -13.19 25.29
N VAL A 73 10.78 -13.16 24.93
CA VAL A 73 10.34 -13.43 23.57
C VAL A 73 11.22 -12.52 22.71
N PRO A 74 11.98 -13.04 21.73
CA PRO A 74 12.80 -12.18 20.89
C PRO A 74 11.86 -11.11 20.36
N SER A 75 12.09 -9.86 20.78
CA SER A 75 11.28 -8.74 20.31
C SER A 75 11.28 -8.85 18.81
N ALA A 76 10.09 -8.96 18.20
CA ALA A 76 9.95 -8.82 16.77
C ALA A 76 10.79 -7.59 16.39
N ALA A 77 11.86 -7.80 15.62
CA ALA A 77 12.91 -6.81 15.48
C ALA A 77 12.28 -5.47 15.12
N THR A 78 12.50 -4.47 15.95
CA THR A 78 11.88 -3.15 15.76
C THR A 78 12.53 -2.54 14.52
N LEU A 79 11.75 -2.41 13.44
CA LEU A 79 12.21 -1.78 12.20
C LEU A 79 12.00 -0.28 12.29
N SER A 80 12.95 0.50 11.79
CA SER A 80 12.87 1.95 11.69
C SER A 80 13.66 2.47 10.49
N CYS A 81 13.25 3.63 9.97
CA CYS A 81 14.00 4.40 8.99
C CYS A 81 13.89 5.90 9.31
N SER A 82 14.99 6.62 9.24
CA SER A 82 15.04 8.07 9.31
C SER A 82 15.55 8.64 7.99
N CYS A 83 14.62 9.19 7.23
CA CYS A 83 14.86 9.90 5.98
C CYS A 83 14.99 11.41 6.25
N PRO A 84 15.53 12.21 5.31
CA PRO A 84 15.84 13.63 5.56
C PRO A 84 14.67 14.48 6.08
N SER A 85 13.42 14.12 5.74
CA SER A 85 12.22 14.86 6.17
C SER A 85 11.21 14.02 6.96
N ASN A 86 11.39 12.70 7.02
CA ASN A 86 10.40 11.79 7.60
C ASN A 86 11.09 10.69 8.41
N SER A 87 10.43 10.26 9.49
CA SER A 87 10.81 9.05 10.23
C SER A 87 9.67 8.04 10.14
N TYR A 88 10.03 6.78 9.95
CA TYR A 88 9.11 5.67 9.77
C TYR A 88 9.34 4.61 10.82
N VAL A 89 8.23 4.06 11.32
CA VAL A 89 8.24 3.00 12.33
C VAL A 89 7.87 1.65 11.71
N SER A 90 7.93 0.60 12.51
CA SER A 90 7.76 -0.77 12.04
C SER A 90 6.40 -1.00 11.34
N THR A 91 5.34 -0.33 11.77
CA THR A 91 4.01 -0.42 11.14
C THR A 91 3.99 0.18 9.74
N ASP A 92 4.70 1.30 9.52
CA ASP A 92 4.77 1.93 8.19
C ASP A 92 5.55 1.04 7.22
N ILE A 93 6.69 0.53 7.69
CA ILE A 93 7.59 -0.34 6.91
C ILE A 93 6.90 -1.64 6.53
N THR A 94 6.34 -2.34 7.52
CA THR A 94 5.66 -3.62 7.29
C THR A 94 4.38 -3.44 6.47
N GLY A 95 3.61 -2.38 6.72
CA GLY A 95 2.42 -2.04 5.92
C GLY A 95 2.75 -1.80 4.44
N ALA A 96 3.81 -1.04 4.17
CA ALA A 96 4.28 -0.79 2.81
C ALA A 96 4.76 -2.07 2.11
N ILE A 97 5.59 -2.89 2.77
CA ILE A 97 6.09 -4.16 2.20
C ILE A 97 4.93 -5.14 1.95
N ASN A 98 4.02 -5.32 2.91
CA ASN A 98 2.87 -6.22 2.74
C ASN A 98 2.00 -5.79 1.55
N LYS A 99 1.80 -4.48 1.38
CA LYS A 99 1.07 -3.97 0.23
C LYS A 99 1.81 -4.21 -1.07
N ALA A 100 3.12 -3.96 -1.11
CA ALA A 100 3.96 -4.24 -2.27
C ALA A 100 3.87 -5.71 -2.69
N VAL A 101 4.05 -6.63 -1.74
CA VAL A 101 3.98 -8.08 -1.97
C VAL A 101 2.61 -8.49 -2.51
N SER A 102 1.52 -7.96 -1.95
CA SER A 102 0.16 -8.27 -2.43
C SER A 102 -0.11 -7.83 -3.88
N ARG A 103 0.62 -6.82 -4.37
CA ARG A 103 0.49 -6.29 -5.73
C ARG A 103 1.38 -7.03 -6.72
N GLY A 104 2.49 -7.60 -6.25
CA GLY A 104 3.54 -8.16 -7.10
C GLY A 104 4.30 -7.09 -7.88
N LEU A 105 5.49 -7.45 -8.37
CA LEU A 105 6.33 -6.56 -9.19
C LEU A 105 5.57 -6.02 -10.41
N GLN A 106 5.75 -4.74 -10.66
CA GLN A 106 5.10 -4.02 -11.74
C GLN A 106 6.14 -3.49 -12.73
N THR A 107 5.67 -3.19 -13.94
CA THR A 107 6.45 -2.51 -14.97
C THR A 107 5.91 -1.09 -15.20
N GLY A 108 6.74 -0.23 -15.80
CA GLY A 108 6.34 1.16 -16.08
C GLY A 108 6.25 2.01 -14.81
N ARG A 109 5.14 2.74 -14.62
CA ARG A 109 4.99 3.75 -13.55
C ARG A 109 4.36 3.22 -12.26
N SER A 110 3.83 2.00 -12.28
CA SER A 110 3.12 1.42 -11.14
C SER A 110 4.07 0.71 -10.19
N TYR A 111 3.83 0.80 -8.89
CA TYR A 111 4.65 0.13 -7.86
C TYR A 111 4.07 -1.22 -7.44
N PRO A 112 4.90 -2.13 -6.88
CA PRO A 112 6.35 -2.03 -6.64
C PRO A 112 7.25 -2.15 -7.88
N HIS A 113 8.45 -1.55 -7.80
CA HIS A 113 9.46 -1.61 -8.86
C HIS A 113 10.66 -2.46 -8.45
N GLN A 114 11.39 -2.98 -9.43
CA GLN A 114 12.70 -3.57 -9.17
C GLN A 114 13.70 -2.45 -8.84
N PHE A 115 14.37 -2.57 -7.70
CA PHE A 115 15.42 -1.66 -7.29
C PHE A 115 16.78 -2.20 -7.73
N ASN A 116 17.42 -1.50 -8.67
CA ASN A 116 18.69 -1.93 -9.26
C ASN A 116 19.93 -1.42 -8.52
N ASN A 117 19.75 -0.58 -7.50
CA ASN A 117 20.83 -0.03 -6.66
C ASN A 117 22.00 0.57 -7.46
N ARG A 118 21.71 1.46 -8.41
CA ARG A 118 22.74 2.06 -9.28
C ARG A 118 23.64 3.04 -8.52
N GLU A 119 23.14 3.54 -7.41
CA GLU A 119 23.80 4.43 -6.46
C GLU A 119 24.84 3.69 -5.59
N GLY A 120 24.76 2.35 -5.52
CA GLY A 120 25.73 1.54 -4.79
C GLY A 120 25.53 1.50 -3.26
N PHE A 121 24.31 1.72 -2.79
CA PHE A 121 23.94 1.62 -1.37
C PHE A 121 24.24 0.24 -0.78
N LYS A 122 24.45 0.19 0.53
CA LYS A 122 24.76 -1.06 1.24
C LYS A 122 23.59 -1.45 2.13
N PHE A 123 22.96 -2.56 1.80
CA PHE A 123 21.90 -3.18 2.58
C PHE A 123 22.40 -4.49 3.18
N SER A 124 23.09 -4.42 4.32
CA SER A 124 23.75 -5.59 4.93
C SER A 124 22.78 -6.75 5.25
N SER A 125 21.50 -6.45 5.43
CA SER A 125 20.45 -7.42 5.71
C SER A 125 19.93 -8.17 4.46
N CYS A 126 20.39 -7.81 3.26
CA CYS A 126 19.87 -8.32 2.00
C CYS A 126 21.00 -8.67 1.02
N SER A 127 20.83 -9.78 0.30
CA SER A 127 21.80 -10.30 -0.66
C SER A 127 21.20 -10.64 -2.03
N GLY A 128 19.87 -10.70 -2.11
CA GLY A 128 19.11 -11.03 -3.30
C GLY A 128 18.69 -9.82 -4.13
N LYS A 129 17.74 -10.07 -5.05
CA LYS A 129 17.13 -9.01 -5.86
C LYS A 129 16.30 -8.10 -4.97
N LEU A 130 16.40 -6.79 -5.18
CA LEU A 130 15.72 -5.80 -4.37
C LEU A 130 14.49 -5.23 -5.10
N ALA A 131 13.51 -4.80 -4.33
CA ALA A 131 12.35 -4.08 -4.81
C ALA A 131 12.11 -2.82 -3.95
N GLU A 132 11.48 -1.83 -4.55
CA GLU A 132 11.11 -0.58 -3.89
C GLU A 132 9.60 -0.34 -3.90
N TYR A 133 9.10 0.28 -2.83
CA TYR A 133 7.72 0.71 -2.71
C TYR A 133 7.60 2.04 -1.95
N PRO A 134 6.65 2.93 -2.29
CA PRO A 134 6.43 4.17 -1.55
C PRO A 134 6.06 3.92 -0.09
N ILE A 135 6.65 4.70 0.81
CA ILE A 135 6.39 4.63 2.25
C ILE A 135 5.83 5.96 2.76
N PHE A 136 4.82 5.89 3.62
CA PHE A 136 4.15 7.03 4.24
C PHE A 136 4.02 6.77 5.74
N GLY A 137 4.10 7.84 6.54
CA GLY A 137 3.88 7.74 7.99
C GLY A 137 2.38 7.60 8.26
N GLY A 138 1.98 6.58 9.01
CA GLY A 138 0.59 6.36 9.44
C GLY A 138 -0.38 5.92 8.34
N SER A 139 0.10 5.70 7.11
CA SER A 139 -0.74 5.24 6.00
C SER A 139 0.06 4.40 5.01
N VAL A 140 -0.64 3.65 4.16
CA VAL A 140 -0.02 2.78 3.15
C VAL A 140 -0.39 3.29 1.76
N TYR A 141 0.62 3.45 0.90
CA TYR A 141 0.39 3.85 -0.49
C TYR A 141 -0.54 2.86 -1.20
N SER A 142 -1.62 3.38 -1.79
CA SER A 142 -2.69 2.56 -2.40
C SER A 142 -2.28 1.93 -3.74
N GLY A 143 -1.27 2.50 -4.40
CA GLY A 143 -0.89 2.19 -5.79
C GLY A 143 -1.31 3.25 -6.80
N SER A 144 -1.98 4.33 -6.36
CA SER A 144 -2.36 5.47 -7.19
C SER A 144 -2.05 6.80 -6.49
N GLY A 145 -1.98 7.88 -7.27
CA GLY A 145 -1.60 9.20 -6.76
C GLY A 145 -0.10 9.39 -6.61
N SER A 146 0.30 10.49 -5.97
CA SER A 146 1.71 10.84 -5.79
C SER A 146 2.40 9.84 -4.85
N PRO A 147 3.54 9.24 -5.26
CA PRO A 147 4.27 8.28 -4.41
C PRO A 147 5.13 8.96 -3.33
N GLY A 148 5.17 10.30 -3.26
CA GLY A 148 6.10 10.99 -2.36
C GLY A 148 7.57 10.75 -2.72
N GLY A 149 8.48 11.19 -1.83
CA GLY A 149 9.93 11.12 -2.04
C GLY A 149 10.61 9.86 -1.53
N ASP A 150 9.97 9.15 -0.59
CA ASP A 150 10.64 8.11 0.21
C ASP A 150 10.19 6.71 -0.20
N ARG A 151 11.10 5.75 -0.14
CA ARG A 151 10.87 4.37 -0.54
C ARG A 151 11.38 3.41 0.54
N VAL A 152 10.61 2.36 0.79
CA VAL A 152 11.10 1.17 1.48
C VAL A 152 11.77 0.25 0.46
N ILE A 153 12.92 -0.30 0.82
CA ILE A 153 13.64 -1.32 0.05
C ILE A 153 13.49 -2.66 0.76
N TYR A 154 13.11 -3.68 0.00
CA TYR A 154 12.96 -5.05 0.50
C TYR A 154 13.51 -6.08 -0.48
N GLU A 155 13.90 -7.24 0.04
CA GLU A 155 14.41 -8.35 -0.76
C GLU A 155 13.24 -9.17 -1.33
N GLN A 156 13.31 -9.44 -2.63
CA GLN A 156 12.32 -10.24 -3.33
C GLN A 156 12.43 -11.71 -2.88
N GLY A 157 11.27 -12.36 -2.68
CA GLY A 157 11.18 -13.77 -2.31
C GLY A 157 11.14 -13.99 -0.80
N SER A 158 12.06 -13.37 -0.05
CA SER A 158 12.06 -13.39 1.42
C SER A 158 11.15 -12.30 2.02
N ASN A 159 10.86 -11.24 1.25
CA ASN A 159 10.15 -10.04 1.69
C ASN A 159 10.82 -9.34 2.89
N THR A 160 12.12 -9.57 3.07
CA THR A 160 12.91 -9.01 4.16
C THR A 160 13.14 -7.53 3.92
N PHE A 161 12.90 -6.71 4.95
CA PHE A 161 13.23 -5.29 4.93
C PHE A 161 14.75 -5.08 4.86
N CYS A 162 15.19 -4.22 3.94
CA CYS A 162 16.61 -3.95 3.68
C CYS A 162 17.05 -2.56 4.17
N GLY A 163 16.17 -1.57 4.06
CA GLY A 163 16.44 -0.17 4.37
C GLY A 163 15.42 0.76 3.72
N CYS A 164 15.63 2.06 3.87
CA CYS A 164 14.86 3.07 3.13
C CYS A 164 15.78 3.99 2.34
N ILE A 165 15.24 4.58 1.29
CA ILE A 165 15.89 5.61 0.49
C ILE A 165 14.95 6.79 0.32
N ALA A 166 15.51 7.97 0.07
CA ALA A 166 14.77 9.21 -0.10
C ALA A 166 15.29 10.00 -1.29
N HIS A 167 14.39 10.73 -1.94
CA HIS A 167 14.80 11.84 -2.79
C HIS A 167 15.07 13.08 -1.92
N PRO A 168 16.29 13.64 -1.93
CA PRO A 168 16.60 14.82 -1.11
C PRO A 168 15.82 16.08 -1.53
N ALA A 169 15.32 16.12 -2.77
CA ALA A 169 14.31 17.05 -3.26
C ALA A 169 13.67 16.50 -4.55
N ALA A 170 12.44 16.92 -4.87
CA ALA A 170 11.62 16.42 -5.98
C ALA A 170 12.26 16.48 -7.40
N SER A 171 13.43 17.10 -7.55
CA SER A 171 14.10 17.37 -8.82
C SER A 171 15.41 16.61 -9.04
N SER A 172 15.94 15.91 -8.02
CA SER A 172 17.14 15.10 -8.20
C SER A 172 16.73 13.69 -8.59
N GLY A 173 17.09 13.23 -9.79
CA GLY A 173 16.97 11.82 -10.18
C GLY A 173 17.87 10.87 -9.37
N SER A 174 18.43 11.34 -8.25
CA SER A 174 19.30 10.62 -7.34
C SER A 174 18.58 10.37 -6.02
N PHE A 175 18.83 9.21 -5.44
CA PHE A 175 18.40 8.85 -4.09
C PHE A 175 19.52 9.07 -3.08
N VAL A 176 19.16 9.15 -1.80
CA VAL A 176 20.06 9.01 -0.65
C VAL A 176 19.56 7.88 0.24
N GLN A 177 20.47 7.17 0.90
CA GLN A 177 20.10 6.14 1.88
C GLN A 177 19.65 6.81 3.19
N CYS A 178 18.51 6.38 3.70
CA CYS A 178 18.02 6.76 5.03
C CYS A 178 18.76 5.98 6.12
N THR A 179 18.82 6.51 7.34
CA THR A 179 19.52 5.90 8.49
C THR A 179 18.58 5.14 9.42
#